data_AF-A0A7C1EPR2-F1
#
_entry.id   AF-A0A7C1EPR2-F1
#
_cell.length_a   1.000
_cell.length_b   1.000
_cell.length_c   1.000
_cell.angle_alpha   90.00
_cell.angle_beta   90.00
_cell.angle_gamma   90.00
#
_symmetry.space_group_name_H-M   'P 1'
#
loop_
_entity.id
_entity.type
_entity.pdbx_description
1 polymer ?
#
loop_
_entity_poly.entity_id
_entity_poly.type
_entity_poly.pdbx_seq_one_letter_code
_entity_poly.pdbx_strand_id
1 'polypeptide(L)'
;MTLWQNPVVAAILAVAYLAVMAVWITFFSRRVDPWLRRKVGERFGVSIYLGAKRDWRVSGDHGLGGCLIELLQIVFWIPAVMLPVVIFLVALIILSGETL
;
A
#
# COMPACT_ATOMS: atom_id res chain seq x y z
N MET A 1 34.96 -8.80 -5.43
CA MET A 1 33.75 -9.32 -6.11
C MET A 1 32.56 -8.74 -5.39
N THR A 2 31.87 -7.80 -6.02
CA THR A 2 30.69 -7.15 -5.44
C THR A 2 29.55 -8.17 -5.37
N LEU A 3 28.74 -8.15 -4.29
CA LEU A 3 27.57 -9.04 -4.10
C LEU A 3 26.61 -9.07 -5.32
N TRP A 4 26.66 -8.03 -6.14
CA TRP A 4 25.89 -7.82 -7.38
C TRP A 4 26.31 -8.68 -8.57
N GLN A 5 27.50 -9.29 -8.57
CA GLN A 5 27.97 -10.13 -9.69
C GLN A 5 27.44 -11.57 -9.64
N ASN A 6 26.78 -11.96 -8.54
CA ASN A 6 26.20 -13.29 -8.38
C ASN A 6 24.71 -13.26 -8.73
N PRO A 7 24.28 -13.81 -9.89
CA PRO A 7 22.87 -13.82 -10.30
C PRO A 7 21.98 -14.56 -9.30
N VAL A 8 22.54 -15.52 -8.56
CA VAL A 8 21.85 -16.25 -7.48
C VAL A 8 21.47 -15.31 -6.32
N VAL A 9 22.37 -14.42 -5.91
CA VAL A 9 22.11 -13.48 -4.80
C VAL A 9 21.05 -12.46 -5.21
N ALA A 10 21.13 -11.95 -6.44
CA ALA A 10 20.14 -11.04 -7.00
C ALA A 10 18.75 -11.69 -7.07
N ALA A 11 18.66 -12.95 -7.50
CA ALA A 11 17.40 -13.69 -7.56
C ALA A 11 16.79 -13.89 -6.17
N ILE A 12 17.59 -14.24 -5.16
CA ILE A 12 17.12 -14.41 -3.78
C ILE A 12 16.57 -13.09 -3.21
N LEU A 13 17.28 -11.98 -3.43
CA LEU A 13 16.83 -10.65 -2.99
C LEU A 13 15.52 -10.24 -3.66
N ALA A 14 15.37 -10.48 -4.97
CA ALA A 14 14.14 -10.20 -5.69
C ALA A 14 12.95 -11.03 -5.16
N VAL A 15 13.15 -12.33 -4.91
CA VAL A 15 12.10 -13.19 -4.34
C VAL A 15 11.73 -12.75 -2.93
N ALA A 16 12.71 -12.43 -2.09
CA ALA A 16 12.47 -11.91 -0.74
C ALA A 16 11.69 -10.59 -0.76
N TYR A 17 12.05 -9.67 -1.66
CA TYR A 17 11.34 -8.42 -1.85
C TYR A 17 9.88 -8.62 -2.28
N LEU A 18 9.63 -9.51 -3.25
CA LEU A 18 8.27 -9.83 -3.69
C LEU A 18 7.42 -10.43 -2.56
N ALA A 19 8.01 -11.29 -1.74
CA ALA A 19 7.32 -11.85 -0.57
C ALA A 19 6.95 -10.75 0.45
N VAL A 20 7.89 -9.85 0.76
CA VAL A 20 7.64 -8.70 1.64
C VAL A 20 6.56 -7.78 1.06
N MET A 21 6.61 -7.49 -0.23
CA MET A 21 5.59 -6.70 -0.94
C MET A 21 4.21 -7.35 -0.85
N ALA A 22 4.12 -8.66 -1.09
CA ALA A 22 2.86 -9.38 -1.00
C ALA A 22 2.27 -9.33 0.42
N VAL A 23 3.10 -9.54 1.45
CA VAL A 23 2.68 -9.42 2.84
C VAL A 23 2.23 -7.99 3.18
N TRP A 24 2.99 -6.98 2.75
CA TRP A 24 2.68 -5.57 2.96
C TRP A 24 1.35 -5.17 2.33
N ILE A 25 1.14 -5.49 1.05
CA ILE A 25 -0.12 -5.21 0.33
C ILE A 25 -1.29 -5.90 1.01
N THR A 26 -1.11 -7.16 1.41
CA THR A 26 -2.17 -7.92 2.08
C THR A 26 -2.51 -7.32 3.44
N PHE A 27 -1.51 -6.89 4.21
CA PHE A 27 -1.70 -6.18 5.48
C PHE A 27 -2.42 -4.84 5.27
N PHE A 28 -1.94 -4.04 4.31
CA PHE A 28 -2.52 -2.75 3.98
C PHE A 28 -3.99 -2.88 3.58
N SER A 29 -4.31 -3.78 2.64
CA SER A 29 -5.67 -4.03 2.16
C SER A 29 -6.61 -4.54 3.26
N ARG A 30 -6.14 -5.41 4.16
CA ARG A 30 -6.99 -6.03 5.18
C ARG A 30 -7.13 -5.22 6.47
N ARG A 31 -6.18 -4.31 6.77
CA ARG A 31 -6.14 -3.58 8.05
C ARG A 31 -6.17 -2.08 7.86
N VAL A 32 -5.32 -1.54 7.00
CA VAL A 32 -5.13 -0.09 6.85
C VAL A 32 -6.24 0.53 6.00
N ASP A 33 -6.53 -0.03 4.83
CA ASP A 33 -7.62 0.41 3.94
C ASP A 33 -8.98 0.48 4.66
N PRO A 34 -9.45 -0.59 5.37
CA PRO A 34 -10.73 -0.54 6.08
C PRO A 34 -10.72 0.45 7.25
N TRP A 35 -9.60 0.60 7.96
CA TRP A 35 -9.48 1.54 9.07
C TRP A 35 -9.51 3.00 8.58
N LEU A 36 -8.79 3.28 7.50
CA LEU A 36 -8.71 4.60 6.90
C LEU A 36 -10.07 5.00 6.32
N ARG A 37 -10.76 4.10 5.61
CA ARG A 37 -12.13 4.32 5.14
C ARG A 37 -13.08 4.68 6.27
N ARG A 38 -13.04 3.97 7.41
CA ARG A 38 -13.87 4.32 8.58
C ARG A 38 -13.58 5.71 9.11
N LYS A 39 -12.30 6.05 9.32
CA LYS A 39 -11.91 7.39 9.82
C LYS A 39 -12.33 8.51 8.88
N VAL A 40 -12.17 8.30 7.58
CA VAL A 40 -12.52 9.27 6.55
C VAL A 40 -14.03 9.39 6.45
N GLY A 41 -14.75 8.26 6.41
CA GLY A 41 -16.21 8.22 6.40
C GLY A 41 -16.81 8.97 7.60
N GLU A 42 -16.29 8.73 8.80
CA GLU A 42 -16.71 9.44 10.02
C GLU A 42 -16.49 10.95 9.91
N ARG A 43 -15.34 11.39 9.37
CA ARG A 43 -15.02 12.82 9.19
C ARG A 43 -15.91 13.52 8.18
N PHE A 44 -16.39 12.81 7.16
CA PHE A 44 -17.23 13.36 6.10
C PHE A 44 -18.73 13.07 6.32
N GLY A 45 -19.13 12.52 7.47
CA GLY A 45 -20.52 12.17 7.75
C GLY A 45 -21.07 11.04 6.86
N VAL A 46 -20.17 10.26 6.26
CA VAL A 46 -20.49 9.17 5.35
C VAL A 46 -20.28 7.85 6.08
N SER A 47 -21.37 7.12 6.30
CA SER A 47 -21.30 5.84 7.00
C SER A 47 -20.93 4.72 6.02
N ILE A 48 -19.69 4.22 6.16
CA ILE A 48 -19.16 3.13 5.32
C ILE A 48 -19.27 1.83 6.11
N TYR A 49 -20.21 0.97 5.73
CA TYR A 49 -20.42 -0.32 6.37
C TYR A 49 -19.95 -1.44 5.46
N LEU A 50 -19.26 -2.43 6.05
CA LEU A 50 -18.92 -3.67 5.36
C LEU A 50 -20.18 -4.54 5.37
N GLY A 51 -20.87 -4.62 4.23
CA GLY A 51 -22.05 -5.48 4.09
C GLY A 51 -21.70 -6.96 4.25
N ALA A 52 -22.69 -7.78 4.59
CA ALA A 52 -22.54 -9.22 4.85
C ALA A 52 -21.87 -10.03 3.71
N LYS A 53 -21.81 -9.48 2.49
CA LYS A 53 -21.16 -10.08 1.32
C LYS A 53 -19.73 -9.60 1.03
N ARG A 54 -19.10 -8.82 1.94
CA ARG A 54 -17.86 -8.04 1.69
C ARG A 54 -18.02 -6.92 0.64
N ASP A 55 -19.26 -6.54 0.35
CA ASP A 55 -19.53 -5.36 -0.47
C ASP A 55 -19.52 -4.11 0.40
N TRP A 56 -18.66 -3.16 0.07
CA TRP A 56 -18.59 -1.86 0.72
C TRP A 56 -19.83 -1.06 0.33
N ARG A 57 -20.73 -0.80 1.30
CA ARG A 57 -21.90 0.06 1.08
C ARG A 57 -21.68 1.40 1.76
N VAL A 58 -21.77 2.45 0.96
CA VAL A 58 -21.69 3.84 1.39
C VAL A 58 -23.12 4.31 1.62
N SER A 59 -23.50 4.59 2.87
CA SER A 59 -24.79 5.18 3.20
C SER A 59 -24.56 6.65 3.60
N GLY A 60 -24.87 7.55 2.67
CA GLY A 60 -24.64 8.99 2.72
C GLY A 60 -24.93 9.60 1.34
N ASP A 61 -25.28 10.89 1.31
CA ASP A 61 -25.83 11.62 0.16
C ASP A 61 -25.04 11.39 -1.16
N HIS A 62 -25.74 10.96 -2.22
CA HIS A 62 -25.21 10.23 -3.38
C HIS A 62 -24.50 11.07 -4.46
N GLY A 63 -23.72 12.09 -4.10
CA GLY A 63 -23.03 12.95 -5.08
C GLY A 63 -21.52 13.05 -4.90
N LEU A 64 -21.11 13.72 -3.80
CA LEU A 64 -19.72 14.12 -3.57
C LEU A 64 -18.93 13.14 -2.69
N GLY A 65 -19.57 12.51 -1.70
CA GLY A 65 -18.89 11.68 -0.69
C GLY A 65 -18.29 10.39 -1.25
N GLY A 66 -18.98 9.73 -2.17
CA GLY A 66 -18.49 8.50 -2.82
C GLY A 66 -17.27 8.76 -3.71
N CYS A 67 -17.31 9.82 -4.54
CA CYS A 67 -16.19 10.22 -5.40
C CYS A 67 -14.96 10.64 -4.58
N LEU A 68 -15.18 11.34 -3.46
CA LEU A 68 -14.10 11.72 -2.55
C LEU A 68 -13.42 10.50 -1.92
N ILE A 69 -14.19 9.46 -1.56
CA ILE A 69 -13.62 8.21 -1.00
C ILE A 69 -12.77 7.48 -2.05
N GLU A 70 -13.20 7.40 -3.30
CA GLU A 70 -12.40 6.78 -4.37
C GLU A 70 -11.13 7.58 -4.68
N LEU A 71 -11.24 8.90 -4.75
CA LEU A 71 -10.08 9.78 -4.94
C LEU A 71 -9.08 9.60 -3.79
N LEU A 72 -9.58 9.57 -2.56
CA LEU A 72 -8.75 9.37 -1.38
C LEU A 72 -8.13 7.97 -1.39
N GLN A 73 -8.86 6.94 -1.81
CA GLN A 73 -8.32 5.60 -1.96
C GLN A 73 -7.11 5.59 -2.93
N ILE A 74 -7.20 6.24 -4.09
CA ILE A 74 -6.08 6.36 -5.03
C ILE A 74 -4.91 7.09 -4.36
N VAL A 75 -5.17 8.22 -3.69
CA VAL A 75 -4.15 9.02 -3.00
C VAL A 75 -3.45 8.26 -1.88
N PHE A 76 -4.11 7.32 -1.21
CA PHE A 76 -3.50 6.50 -0.16
C PHE A 76 -2.88 5.19 -0.67
N TRP A 77 -3.39 4.62 -1.77
CA TRP A 77 -2.82 3.41 -2.37
C TRP A 77 -1.50 3.69 -3.09
N ILE A 78 -1.36 4.83 -3.76
CA ILE A 78 -0.10 5.23 -4.41
C ILE A 78 1.08 5.20 -3.42
N PRO A 79 1.06 5.93 -2.29
CA PRO A 79 2.15 5.89 -1.31
C PRO A 79 2.27 4.53 -0.64
N ALA A 80 1.18 3.76 -0.46
CA ALA A 80 1.27 2.42 0.11
C ALA A 80 2.09 1.44 -0.76
N VAL A 81 2.03 1.59 -2.09
CA VAL A 81 2.82 0.81 -3.04
C VAL A 81 4.21 1.43 -3.24
N MET A 82 4.31 2.76 -3.27
CA MET A 82 5.57 3.48 -3.51
C MET A 82 6.53 3.39 -2.32
N LEU A 83 6.03 3.43 -1.07
CA LEU A 83 6.86 3.41 0.13
C LEU A 83 7.82 2.20 0.17
N PRO A 84 7.37 0.94 0.02
CA PRO A 84 8.28 -0.20 0.03
C PRO A 84 9.20 -0.26 -1.20
N VAL A 85 8.81 0.31 -2.34
CA VAL A 85 9.70 0.48 -3.52
C VAL A 85 10.83 1.46 -3.20
N VAL A 86 10.51 2.61 -2.60
CA VAL A 86 11.49 3.63 -2.19
C VAL A 86 12.43 3.07 -1.12
N ILE A 87 11.89 2.38 -0.10
CA ILE A 87 12.71 1.73 0.94
C ILE A 87 13.67 0.71 0.33
N PHE A 88 13.20 -0.09 -0.62
CA PHE A 88 14.04 -1.06 -1.31
C PHE A 88 15.14 -0.37 -2.12
N LEU A 89 14.81 0.66 -2.90
CA LEU A 89 15.80 1.45 -3.64
C LEU A 89 16.87 2.07 -2.73
N VAL A 90 16.46 2.69 -1.61
CA VAL A 90 17.40 3.25 -0.64
C VAL A 90 18.29 2.16 -0.04
N ALA A 91 17.73 0.99 0.30
CA ALA A 91 18.50 -0.13 0.80
C ALA A 91 19.53 -0.63 -0.22
N LEU A 92 19.16 -0.68 -1.51
CA LEU A 92 20.09 -1.05 -2.59
C LEU A 92 21.23 -0.03 -2.75
N ILE A 93 20.94 1.27 -2.65
CA ILE A 93 21.95 2.35 -2.73
C ILE A 93 22.91 2.28 -1.53
N ILE A 94 22.40 2.05 -0.33
CA ILE A 94 23.24 1.88 0.87
C ILE A 94 24.12 0.63 0.72
N LEU A 95 23.55 -0.48 0.23
CA LEU A 95 24.31 -1.72 0.01
C LEU A 95 25.31 -1.64 -1.15
N SER A 96 25.10 -0.77 -2.15
CA SER A 96 26.07 -0.57 -3.23
C SER A 96 27.31 0.22 -2.77
N GLY A 97 27.26 0.82 -1.58
CA GLY A 97 28.37 1.63 -1.04
C GLY A 97 28.51 2.98 -1.74
N GLU A 98 27.51 3.39 -2.54
CA GLU A 98 27.44 4.73 -3.11
C GLU A 98 26.89 5.67 -2.04
N THR A 99 27.78 6.11 -1.14
CA THR A 99 27.54 7.30 -0.34
C THR A 99 27.58 8.50 -1.29
N LEU A 100 26.45 9.20 -1.43
CA LEU A 100 26.37 10.54 -2.03
C LEU A 100 27.44 11.48 -1.48
#